data_AF-A0A835UF06-F1
#
_entry.id   AF-A0A835UF06-F1
#
_cell.length_a   1.000
_cell.length_b   1.000
_cell.length_c   1.000
_cell.angle_alpha   90.00
_cell.angle_beta   90.00
_cell.angle_gamma   90.00
#
_symmetry.space_group_name_H-M   'P 1'
#
loop_
_entity.id
_entity.type
_entity.pdbx_description
1 polymer ?
#
loop_
_entity_poly.entity_id
_entity_poly.type
_entity_poly.pdbx_seq_one_letter_code
_entity_poly.pdbx_strand_id
1 'polypeptide(L)' 'MQRFVVPVEYVNHPLFVELLKEAEEEYGFHQKGAITIPCHVDEFRHVRGMIDRENAAGHGHGHAHLPHINCFKA' A
#
# COMPACT_ATOMS: atom_id res chain seq x y z
N MET A 1 9.50 8.56 -17.52
CA MET A 1 9.45 7.18 -16.97
C MET A 1 10.04 7.18 -15.58
N GLN A 2 9.30 6.74 -14.57
CA GLN A 2 9.77 6.64 -13.19
C GLN A 2 9.78 5.17 -12.78
N ARG A 3 10.83 4.74 -12.10
CA ARG A 3 10.95 3.37 -11.59
C ARG A 3 10.75 3.39 -10.09
N PHE A 4 9.94 2.47 -9.58
CA PHE A 4 9.70 2.28 -8.16
C PHE A 4 10.18 0.89 -7.77
N VAL A 5 10.86 0.81 -6.63
CA VAL A 5 11.20 -0.46 -6.00
C VAL A 5 10.18 -0.66 -4.89
N VAL A 6 9.45 -1.77 -4.95
CA VAL A 6 8.47 -2.18 -3.93
C VAL A 6 8.83 -3.55 -3.39
N PRO A 7 8.57 -3.84 -2.11
CA PRO A 7 8.67 -5.20 -1.57
C PRO A 7 7.78 -6.17 -2.35
N VAL A 8 8.20 -7.44 -2.44
CA VAL A 8 7.40 -8.49 -3.10
C VAL A 8 6.04 -8.70 -2.42
N GLU A 9 5.95 -8.43 -1.11
CA GLU A 9 4.73 -8.56 -0.32
C GLU A 9 3.57 -7.69 -0.85
N TYR A 10 3.88 -6.59 -1.54
CA TYR A 10 2.89 -5.72 -2.15
C TYR A 10 2.02 -6.47 -3.16
N VAL A 11 2.59 -7.43 -3.89
CA VAL A 11 1.87 -8.18 -4.93
C VAL A 11 0.70 -8.98 -4.33
N ASN A 12 0.78 -9.34 -3.05
CA ASN A 12 -0.29 -10.04 -2.34
C ASN A 12 -1.25 -9.10 -1.61
N HIS A 13 -0.97 -7.80 -1.57
CA HIS A 13 -1.84 -6.84 -0.90
C HIS A 13 -3.13 -6.64 -1.71
N PRO A 14 -4.32 -6.63 -1.10
CA PRO A 14 -5.60 -6.53 -1.81
C PRO A 14 -5.66 -5.35 -2.78
N LEU A 15 -5.21 -4.17 -2.34
CA LEU A 15 -5.13 -2.97 -3.20
C LEU A 15 -4.24 -3.15 -4.45
N PHE A 16 -3.16 -3.91 -4.35
CA PHE A 16 -2.29 -4.17 -5.50
C PHE A 16 -2.87 -5.26 -6.40
N VAL A 17 -3.56 -6.24 -5.82
CA VAL A 17 -4.30 -7.27 -6.56
C VAL A 17 -5.40 -6.64 -7.40
N GLU A 18 -6.09 -5.61 -6.92
CA GLU A 18 -7.07 -4.86 -7.73
C GLU A 18 -6.42 -4.24 -8.98
N LEU A 19 -5.25 -3.61 -8.83
CA LEU A 19 -4.50 -3.06 -9.97
C LEU A 19 -4.08 -4.15 -10.97
N LEU A 20 -3.68 -5.32 -10.47
CA LEU A 20 -3.31 -6.47 -11.32
C LEU A 20 -4.52 -7.04 -12.05
N LYS A 21 -5.68 -7.07 -11.40
CA LYS A 21 -6.93 -7.54 -12.01
C LYS A 21 -7.37 -6.61 -13.13
N GLU A 22 -7.27 -5.30 -12.96
CA GLU A 22 -7.56 -4.35 -14.04
C GLU A 22 -6.62 -4.56 -15.24
N ALA A 23 -5.33 -4.80 -14.99
CA ALA A 23 -4.37 -5.17 -16.02
C ALA A 23 -4.73 -6.50 -16.71
N GLU A 24 -5.22 -7.49 -15.96
CA GLU A 24 -5.70 -8.76 -16.52
C GLU A 24 -6.94 -8.54 -17.40
N GLU A 25 -7.91 -7.73 -16.97
CA GLU A 25 -9.12 -7.47 -17.75
C GLU A 25 -8.82 -6.74 -19.07
N GLU A 26 -7.82 -5.85 -19.08
CA GLU A 26 -7.44 -5.08 -20.27
C GLU A 26 -6.48 -5.87 -21.21
N TYR A 27 -5.46 -6.53 -20.67
CA TYR A 27 -4.38 -7.16 -21.46
C TYR A 27 -4.42 -8.70 -21.45
N GLY A 28 -5.19 -9.31 -20.55
CA GLY A 28 -5.18 -10.75 -20.30
C GLY A 28 -3.85 -11.28 -19.78
N PHE A 29 -3.73 -12.61 -19.73
CA PHE A 29 -2.50 -13.31 -19.31
C PHE A 29 -1.49 -13.55 -20.42
N HIS A 30 -1.81 -13.19 -21.67
CA HIS A 30 -0.95 -13.47 -22.82
C HIS A 30 0.20 -12.47 -22.99
N GLN A 31 0.32 -11.48 -22.09
CA GLN A 31 1.43 -10.54 -22.09
C GLN A 31 2.77 -11.27 -21.94
N LYS A 32 3.70 -10.99 -22.86
CA LYS A 32 5.06 -11.54 -22.83
C LYS A 32 6.00 -10.49 -22.24
N GLY A 33 6.58 -10.78 -21.08
CA GLY A 33 7.57 -9.90 -20.44
C GLY A 33 7.04 -9.26 -19.16
N ALA A 34 7.34 -7.97 -18.97
CA ALA A 34 6.94 -7.24 -17.77
C ALA A 34 5.44 -6.95 -17.76
N ILE A 35 4.83 -7.03 -16.57
CA ILE A 35 3.42 -6.69 -16.38
C ILE A 35 3.23 -5.18 -16.55
N THR A 36 2.30 -4.79 -17.40
CA THR A 36 1.87 -3.39 -17.55
C THR A 36 0.61 -3.17 -16.72
N ILE A 37 0.66 -2.25 -15.76
CA ILE A 37 -0.50 -1.88 -14.94
C ILE A 37 -1.10 -0.60 -15.52
N PRO A 38 -2.37 -0.60 -15.97
CA PRO A 38 -3.03 0.56 -16.56
C PRO A 38 -3.50 1.56 -15.49
N CYS A 39 -2.59 2.06 -14.66
CA CYS A 39 -2.91 3.05 -13.63
C CYS A 39 -2.11 4.34 -13.80
N HIS A 40 -2.66 5.44 -13.30
CA HIS A 40 -1.92 6.69 -13.21
C HIS A 40 -0.81 6.59 -12.15
N VAL A 41 0.34 7.22 -12.41
CA VAL A 41 1.49 7.20 -11.48
C VAL A 41 1.11 7.71 -10.08
N ASP A 42 0.22 8.70 -10.00
CA ASP A 42 -0.23 9.25 -8.71
C ASP A 42 -1.14 8.29 -7.95
N GLU A 43 -1.93 7.47 -8.65
CA GLU A 43 -2.74 6.41 -8.05
C GLU A 43 -1.85 5.29 -7.51
N PHE A 44 -0.84 4.86 -8.27
CA PHE A 44 0.16 3.91 -7.80
C PHE A 44 0.87 4.41 -6.53
N ARG A 45 1.24 5.69 -6.47
CA ARG A 45 1.83 6.30 -5.26
C ARG A 45 0.86 6.30 -4.09
N HIS A 46 -0.42 6.56 -4.33
CA HIS A 46 -1.44 6.54 -3.30
C HIS A 46 -1.60 5.13 -2.72
N VAL A 47 -1.77 4.12 -3.58
CA VAL A 47 -1.85 2.71 -3.18
C VAL A 47 -0.61 2.29 -2.40
N ARG A 48 0.59 2.61 -2.91
CA ARG A 48 1.83 2.34 -2.21
C ARG A 48 1.86 2.97 -0.81
N GLY A 49 1.46 4.23 -0.70
CA GLY A 49 1.42 4.93 0.59
C GLY A 49 0.45 4.30 1.58
N MET A 50 -0.67 3.74 1.11
CA MET A 50 -1.60 2.99 1.98
C MET A 50 -0.97 1.69 2.47
N ILE A 51 -0.33 0.92 1.58
CA ILE A 51 0.33 -0.35 1.91
C ILE A 51 1.50 -0.11 2.89
N ASP A 52 2.32 0.91 2.65
CA ASP A 52 3.43 1.29 3.55
C ASP A 52 2.93 1.61 4.96
N ARG A 53 1.78 2.28 5.10
CA ARG A 53 1.20 2.62 6.41
C ARG A 53 0.63 1.42 7.14
N GLU A 54 0.02 0.49 6.42
CA GLU A 54 -0.47 -0.77 7.00
C GLU A 54 0.69 -1.63 7.51
N ASN A 55 1.75 -1.77 6.69
CA ASN A 55 2.96 -2.49 7.08
C ASN A 55 3.67 -1.83 8.29
N ALA A 56 3.72 -0.50 8.34
CA ALA A 56 4.28 0.24 9.46
C ALA A 56 3.43 0.11 10.75
N ALA A 57 2.11 -0.04 10.63
CA ALA A 57 1.22 -0.24 11.77
C ALA A 57 1.39 -1.64 12.41
N GLY A 58 2.02 -2.58 11.72
CA GLY A 58 2.26 -3.95 12.20
C GLY A 58 3.39 -4.10 13.23
N HIS A 59 4.26 -3.11 13.40
CA HIS A 59 5.41 -3.20 14.32
C HIS A 59 5.63 -1.92 15.13
N GLY A 60 4.93 -1.83 16.27
CA GLY A 60 5.37 -1.04 17.43
C GLY A 60 4.66 0.29 17.65
N HIS A 61 3.63 0.29 18.50
CA HIS A 61 3.79 0.60 19.93
C HIS A 61 2.41 0.66 20.60
N GLY A 62 2.18 -0.26 21.54
CA GLY A 62 1.33 0.04 22.67
C GLY A 62 1.93 1.23 23.42
N HIS A 63 1.43 2.42 23.13
CA HIS A 63 1.43 3.52 24.07
C HIS A 63 0.18 4.35 23.78
N ALA A 64 -0.85 4.13 24.59
CA ALA A 64 -1.98 5.03 24.64
C ALA A 64 -1.45 6.41 25.05
N HIS A 65 -1.25 7.31 24.09
CA HIS A 65 -1.15 8.73 24.38
C HIS A 65 -2.56 9.26 24.63
N LEU A 66 -3.12 8.88 25.78
CA LEU A 66 -4.23 9.63 26.37
C LEU A 66 -3.69 11.03 26.67
N PRO A 67 -4.33 12.11 26.17
CA PRO A 67 -4.04 13.43 26.69
C PRO A 67 -4.48 13.42 28.14
N HIS A 68 -3.53 13.30 29.08
CA HIS A 68 -3.83 13.46 30.49
C HIS A 68 -4.06 14.94 30.76
N ILE A 69 -5.24 15.41 30.34
CA ILE A 69 -5.90 16.59 30.86
C ILE A 69 -6.18 16.27 32.34
N ASN A 70 -5.31 16.80 33.20
CA ASN A 70 -5.47 17.04 34.64
C ASN A 70 -6.25 16.00 35.47
N CYS A 71 -5.52 15.12 36.16
CA CYS A 71 -6.02 14.52 37.41
C CYS A 71 -5.18 15.02 38.60
N PHE A 72 -5.80 15.91 39.39
CA PHE A 72 -5.33 16.42 40.68
C PHE A 72 -5.02 15.29 41.66
N LYS A 73 -3.96 15.45 42.46
CA LYS A 73 -3.86 14.79 43.76
C LYS A 73 -3.40 15.83 44.79
N ALA A 74 -4.37 16.33 45.56
CA ALA A 74 -4.18 16.98 46.85
C ALA A 74 -4.43 15.95 47.96
#